data_AF-A0A7X6P100-F1
#
_entry.id   AF-A0A7X6P100-F1
#
_cell.length_a   1.000
_cell.length_b   1.000
_cell.length_c   1.000
_cell.angle_alpha   90.00
_cell.angle_beta   90.00
_cell.angle_gamma   90.00
#
_symmetry.space_group_name_H-M   'P 1'
#
loop_
_entity.id
_entity.type
_entity.pdbx_description
1 polymer ?
#
loop_
_entity_poly.entity_id
_entity_poly.type
_entity_poly.pdbx_seq_one_letter_code
_entity_poly.pdbx_strand_id
1 'polypeptide(L)' 'MSYRFESVADVRARLGEVDYLSDDAIAGVVFLADRLGKPILVEGPAGTGKTQLAKSVAEAIGARLIRLQCYEGLDESKA' A
#
# COMPACT_ATOMS: atom_id res chain seq x y z
N MET A 1 -18.45 10.26 2.06
CA MET A 1 -17.23 9.44 1.94
C MET A 1 -16.31 9.81 3.09
N SER A 2 -15.91 8.86 3.94
CA SER A 2 -14.86 9.10 4.92
C SER A 2 -13.53 8.68 4.28
N TYR A 3 -12.59 9.61 4.19
CA TYR A 3 -11.22 9.32 3.76
C TYR A 3 -10.47 8.66 4.91
N ARG A 4 -9.57 7.74 4.59
CA ARG A 4 -8.78 7.01 5.60
C ARG A 4 -7.63 7.84 6.14
N PHE A 5 -7.17 8.84 5.37
CA PHE A 5 -6.06 9.72 5.70
C PHE A 5 -6.42 11.20 5.59
N GLU A 6 -5.92 12.01 6.52
CA GLU A 6 -6.22 13.43 6.63
C GLU A 6 -5.37 14.28 5.68
N SER A 7 -4.07 13.99 5.59
CA SER A 7 -3.07 14.70 4.78
C SER A 7 -1.95 13.78 4.29
N VAL A 8 -1.08 14.27 3.40
CA VAL A 8 0.16 13.55 3.03
C VAL A 8 1.07 13.35 4.24
N ALA A 9 1.13 14.34 5.15
CA ALA A 9 1.88 14.24 6.38
C ALA A 9 1.30 13.17 7.34
N ASP A 10 -0.02 13.03 7.40
CA ASP A 10 -0.71 11.98 8.15
C ASP A 10 -0.36 10.58 7.61
N VAL A 11 -0.37 10.39 6.29
CA VAL A 11 0.10 9.13 5.68
C VAL A 11 1.53 8.81 6.12
N ARG A 12 2.44 9.77 6.02
CA ARG A 12 3.85 9.56 6.39
C ARG A 12 4.02 9.24 7.87
N ALA A 13 3.27 9.91 8.75
CA ALA A 13 3.29 9.64 10.18
C ALA A 13 2.79 8.22 10.49
N ARG A 14 1.62 7.85 9.98
CA ARG A 14 1.00 6.53 10.23
C ARG A 14 1.77 5.38 9.61
N LEU A 15 2.40 5.58 8.45
CA LEU A 15 3.32 4.59 7.89
C LEU A 15 4.57 4.44 8.76
N GLY A 16 5.08 5.53 9.34
CA GLY A 16 6.18 5.49 10.30
C GLY A 16 5.85 4.74 11.59
N GLU A 17 4.61 4.82 12.08
CA GLU A 17 4.13 4.08 13.26
C GLU A 17 4.12 2.55 13.06
N VAL A 18 4.06 2.09 11.80
CA VAL A 18 4.09 0.68 11.40
C VAL A 18 5.40 0.30 10.71
N ASP A 19 6.49 0.95 11.13
CA ASP A 19 7.87 0.70 10.71
C ASP A 19 8.12 0.83 9.19
N TYR A 20 7.39 1.71 8.50
CA TYR A 20 7.61 2.03 7.09
C TYR A 20 8.07 3.47 6.88
N LEU A 21 9.31 3.62 6.42
CA LEU A 21 9.87 4.92 6.07
C LEU A 21 9.42 5.31 4.65
N SER A 22 8.44 6.22 4.56
CA SER A 22 8.01 6.83 3.30
C SER A 22 8.60 8.23 3.11
N ASP A 23 8.89 8.57 1.85
CA ASP A 23 9.07 9.95 1.42
C ASP A 23 7.72 10.58 1.01
N ASP A 24 7.75 11.86 0.60
CA ASP A 24 6.54 12.58 0.21
C ASP A 24 5.93 12.05 -1.09
N ALA A 25 6.72 11.40 -1.96
CA ALA A 25 6.22 10.81 -3.20
C ALA A 25 5.36 9.58 -2.91
N ILE A 26 5.86 8.65 -2.07
CA ILE A 26 5.11 7.46 -1.66
C ILE A 26 3.87 7.87 -0.86
N ALA A 27 4.03 8.78 0.11
CA ALA A 27 2.92 9.26 0.92
C ALA A 27 1.85 9.96 0.05
N GLY A 28 2.27 10.75 -0.94
CA GLY A 28 1.39 11.42 -1.89
C GLY A 28 0.59 10.44 -2.75
N VAL A 29 1.22 9.39 -3.27
CA VAL A 29 0.54 8.36 -4.07
C VAL A 29 -0.52 7.62 -3.25
N VAL A 30 -0.19 7.22 -2.02
CA VAL A 30 -1.14 6.54 -1.10
C VAL A 30 -2.31 7.46 -0.76
N PHE A 31 -2.03 8.73 -0.46
CA PHE A 31 -3.04 9.75 -0.17
C PHE A 31 -4.02 9.97 -1.33
N LEU A 32 -3.49 10.06 -2.56
CA LEU A 32 -4.30 10.22 -3.76
C LEU A 32 -5.11 8.97 -4.08
N ALA A 33 -4.54 7.77 -3.90
CA ALA A 33 -5.25 6.52 -4.10
C ALA A 33 -6.48 6.39 -3.20
N ASP A 34 -6.36 6.80 -1.93
CA ASP A 34 -7.47 6.82 -0.97
C ASP A 34 -8.59 7.79 -1.40
N ARG A 35 -8.22 8.97 -1.91
CA ARG A 35 -9.18 10.00 -2.36
C ARG A 35 -9.85 9.69 -3.69
N LEU A 36 -9.09 9.12 -4.62
CA LEU A 36 -9.54 8.83 -5.98
C LEU A 36 -10.21 7.46 -6.10
N GLY A 37 -10.06 6.60 -5.10
CA GLY A 37 -10.51 5.20 -5.15
C GLY A 37 -9.84 4.42 -6.29
N LYS A 38 -8.55 4.70 -6.54
CA LYS A 38 -7.77 4.09 -7.63
C LYS A 38 -6.71 3.13 -7.08
N PRO A 39 -6.45 2.00 -7.76
CA PRO A 39 -5.40 1.07 -7.36
C PRO A 39 -4.00 1.68 -7.56
N ILE A 40 -3.03 1.18 -6.78
CA ILE A 40 -1.62 1.53 -6.92
C ILE A 40 -0.88 0.36 -7.55
N LEU A 41 -0.11 0.63 -8.60
CA LEU A 41 0.92 -0.27 -9.11
C LEU A 41 2.28 0.20 -8.60
N VAL A 42 3.06 -0.69 -8.00
CA VAL A 42 4.37 -0.38 -7.44
C VAL A 42 5.44 -1.12 -8.22
N GLU A 43 6.32 -0.37 -8.88
CA GLU A 43 7.43 -0.89 -9.67
C GLU A 43 8.78 -0.58 -9.01
N GLY A 44 9.78 -1.44 -9.25
CA GLY A 44 11.15 -1.20 -8.79
C GLY A 44 11.94 -2.48 -8.50
N PRO A 45 13.25 -2.35 -8.25
CA PRO A 45 14.16 -3.47 -8.00
C PRO A 45 13.74 -4.36 -6.83
N ALA A 46 14.20 -5.61 -6.80
CA ALA A 46 13.99 -6.49 -5.65
C ALA A 46 14.55 -5.84 -4.37
N GLY A 47 13.85 -5.99 -3.24
CA GLY A 47 14.28 -5.46 -1.94
C GLY A 47 13.92 -4.00 -1.64
N THR A 48 13.30 -3.24 -2.56
CA THR A 48 12.96 -1.81 -2.35
C THR A 48 11.67 -1.56 -1.56
N GLY A 49 11.20 -2.53 -0.77
CA GLY A 49 10.03 -2.33 0.10
C GLY A 49 8.66 -2.37 -0.58
N LYS A 50 8.53 -2.77 -1.85
CA LYS A 50 7.24 -2.84 -2.57
C LYS A 50 6.16 -3.65 -1.85
N THR A 51 6.50 -4.88 -1.45
CA THR A 51 5.59 -5.75 -0.69
C THR A 51 5.32 -5.19 0.71
N GLN A 52 6.31 -4.53 1.30
CA GLN A 52 6.17 -3.94 2.63
C GLN A 52 5.21 -2.75 2.61
N LEU A 53 5.24 -1.92 1.56
CA LEU A 53 4.30 -0.80 1.39
C LEU A 53 2.84 -1.27 1.48
N ALA A 54 2.48 -2.36 0.78
CA ALA A 54 1.12 -2.90 0.83
C ALA A 54 0.72 -3.37 2.23
N LYS A 55 1.66 -3.96 2.99
CA LYS A 55 1.44 -4.37 4.39
C LYS A 55 1.25 -3.17 5.30
N SER A 56 2.15 -2.22 5.23
CA SER A 56 2.14 -1.03 6.08
C SER A 56 0.93 -0.15 5.82
N VAL A 57 0.49 0.00 4.57
CA VAL A 57 -0.78 0.71 4.27
C VAL A 57 -1.98 -0.01 4.88
N ALA A 58 -2.06 -1.35 4.76
CA ALA A 58 -3.15 -2.12 5.34
C ALA A 58 -3.17 -2.04 6.88
N GLU A 59 -2.01 -2.15 7.51
CA GLU A 59 -1.86 -2.03 8.96
C GLU A 59 -2.22 -0.64 9.46
N ALA A 60 -1.70 0.40 8.81
CA ALA A 60 -1.98 1.80 9.16
C ALA A 60 -3.48 2.10 9.19
N ILE A 61 -4.27 1.55 8.26
CA ILE A 61 -5.73 1.77 8.19
C ILE A 61 -6.57 0.68 8.87
N GLY A 62 -5.94 -0.32 9.51
CA GLY A 62 -6.64 -1.45 10.13
C GLY A 62 -7.39 -2.34 9.15
N ALA A 63 -6.94 -2.44 7.89
CA ALA A 63 -7.55 -3.28 6.86
C ALA A 63 -6.97 -4.69 6.83
N ARG A 64 -7.81 -5.65 6.43
CA ARG A 64 -7.36 -7.01 6.11
C ARG A 64 -6.51 -6.99 4.84
N LEU A 65 -5.26 -7.43 4.92
CA LEU A 65 -4.42 -7.66 3.75
C LEU A 65 -4.63 -9.07 3.19
N ILE A 66 -5.05 -9.16 1.93
CA ILE A 66 -5.09 -10.41 1.16
C ILE A 66 -3.89 -10.41 0.22
N ARG A 67 -3.03 -11.43 0.33
CA ARG A 67 -1.81 -11.56 -0.48
C ARG A 67 -1.95 -12.74 -1.43
N LEU A 68 -2.06 -12.45 -2.72
CA LEU A 68 -1.94 -13.43 -3.80
C LEU A 68 -0.52 -13.35 -4.37
N GLN A 69 0.21 -14.46 -4.33
CA GLN A 69 1.54 -14.55 -4.93
C GLN A 69 1.41 -15.11 -6.33
N CYS A 70 1.72 -14.31 -7.34
CA CYS A 70 1.75 -14.77 -8.73
C CYS A 70 3.03 -15.58 -8.97
N TYR A 71 2.85 -16.81 -9.43
CA TYR A 71 3.92 -17.71 -9.87
C TYR A 71 3.45 -18.42 -11.15
N GLU A 72 4.39 -18.99 -11.92
CA GLU A 72 4.04 -19.74 -13.13
C GLU A 72 3.17 -20.95 -12.78
N GLY A 73 1.97 -21.02 -13.38
CA GLY A 73 0.97 -22.07 -13.09
C GLY A 73 -0.11 -21.67 -12.07
N LEU A 74 -0.17 -20.39 -11.67
CA LEU A 74 -1.36 -19.79 -11.07
C LEU A 74 -2.37 -19.49 -12.19
N ASP A 75 -3.38 -20.35 -12.36
CA ASP A 75 -4.45 -20.19 -13.35
C ASP A 75 -5.84 -20.14 -12.68
N GLU A 76 -6.83 -19.61 -13.39
CA GLU A 76 -8.22 -19.53 -12.92
C GLU A 76 -8.87 -20.93 -12.80
N SER A 77 -8.30 -21.93 -13.46
CA SER A 77 -8.80 -23.30 -13.56
C SER A 77 -8.71 -24.12 -12.27
N LYS A 78 -8.01 -23.64 -11.25
CA LYS A 78 -7.76 -24.36 -9.98
C LYS A 78 -8.47 -23.79 -8.75
N ALA A 79 -9.53 -23.00 -8.93
CA ALA A 79 -10.37 -22.46 -7.85
C ALA A 79 -11.60 -23.33 -7.55
#